data_AF-A0A4S0QE37-F1
#
_entry.id   AF-A0A4S0QE37-F1
#
_cell.length_a   1.000
_cell.length_b   1.000
_cell.length_c   1.000
_cell.angle_alpha   90.00
_cell.angle_beta   90.00
_cell.angle_gamma   90.00
#
_symmetry.space_group_name_H-M   'P 1'
#
loop_
_entity.id
_entity.type
_entity.pdbx_description
1 polymer ?
#
loop_
_entity_poly.entity_id
_entity_poly.type
_entity_poly.pdbx_seq_one_letter_code
_entity_poly.pdbx_strand_id
1 'polypeptide(L)'
;LAMIVKLQNFGSGRRQGGASTITQQVAKNFLLTSDQTYERKIKEMILAFRIEQAYSKDRILELYLNEIFFGFGAYGVAGAALTYFDKSVNELTVAEAAYLASL
;
A
#
# COMPACT_ATOMS: atom_id res chain seq x y z
N LEU A 1 6.92 17.66 -0.07
CA LEU A 1 7.37 17.21 -1.42
C LEU A 1 6.23 16.62 -2.25
N ALA A 2 5.47 15.63 -1.78
CA ALA A 2 4.39 14.99 -2.56
C ALA A 2 3.19 15.90 -2.94
N MET A 3 2.84 16.90 -2.13
CA MET A 3 1.76 17.86 -2.47
C MET A 3 2.13 18.83 -3.60
N ILE A 4 3.41 19.19 -3.74
CA ILE A 4 3.89 20.10 -4.79
C ILE A 4 3.77 19.42 -6.17
N VAL A 5 4.11 18.13 -6.23
CA VAL A 5 3.97 17.30 -7.43
C VAL A 5 2.49 17.11 -7.83
N LYS A 6 1.56 17.10 -6.87
CA LYS A 6 0.11 17.04 -7.16
C LYS A 6 -0.42 18.30 -7.84
N LEU A 7 0.04 19.48 -7.41
CA LEU A 7 -0.35 20.76 -8.02
C LEU A 7 0.17 20.86 -9.46
N GLN A 8 1.39 20.37 -9.73
CA GLN A 8 1.97 20.36 -11.08
C GLN A 8 1.28 19.38 -12.04
N ASN A 9 0.64 18.32 -11.54
CA ASN A 9 -0.04 17.30 -12.36
C ASN A 9 -1.57 17.47 -12.40
N PHE A 10 -2.10 18.56 -11.85
CA PHE A 10 -3.54 18.84 -11.89
C PHE A 10 -3.95 19.18 -13.33
N GLY A 11 -4.68 18.27 -13.98
CA GLY A 11 -5.16 18.44 -15.37
C GLY A 11 -4.42 17.61 -16.45
N SER A 12 -3.37 16.86 -16.11
CA SER A 12 -2.57 16.13 -17.12
C SER A 12 -3.04 14.69 -17.42
N GLY A 13 -4.14 14.22 -16.83
CA GLY A 13 -4.67 12.85 -17.04
C GLY A 13 -3.74 11.71 -16.55
N ARG A 14 -2.55 12.02 -16.04
CA ARG A 14 -1.63 11.04 -15.43
C ARG A 14 -2.21 10.56 -14.10
N ARG A 15 -2.32 9.24 -13.94
CA ARG A 15 -2.64 8.60 -12.65
C ARG A 15 -1.69 9.17 -11.58
N GLN A 16 -2.26 9.79 -10.54
CA GLN A 16 -1.52 10.32 -9.39
C GLN A 16 -0.92 9.17 -8.58
N GLY A 17 0.17 8.57 -9.05
CA GLY A 17 0.98 7.65 -8.29
C GLY A 17 1.88 8.41 -7.31
N GLY A 18 2.00 7.92 -6.07
CA GLY A 18 3.18 8.22 -5.24
C GLY A 18 3.03 9.23 -4.09
N ALA A 19 1.85 9.42 -3.49
CA ALA A 19 1.72 10.32 -2.32
C ALA A 19 1.05 9.70 -1.08
N SER A 20 0.65 8.43 -1.11
CA SER A 20 -0.05 7.82 0.03
C SER A 20 0.93 7.18 1.00
N THR A 21 0.73 7.39 2.31
CA THR A 21 1.50 6.72 3.36
C THR A 21 1.11 5.24 3.46
N ILE A 22 1.95 4.40 4.06
CA ILE A 22 1.62 2.99 4.33
C ILE A 22 0.29 2.87 5.10
N THR A 23 0.08 3.70 6.10
CA THR A 23 -1.17 3.73 6.89
C THR A 23 -2.39 4.09 6.05
N GLN A 24 -2.24 5.01 5.09
CA GLN A 24 -3.31 5.32 4.13
C GLN A 24 -3.56 4.16 3.17
N GLN A 25 -2.53 3.38 2.82
CA GLN A 25 -2.70 2.17 2.01
C GLN A 25 -3.42 1.06 2.78
N VAL A 26 -3.11 0.86 4.07
CA VAL A 26 -3.88 -0.03 4.95
C VAL A 26 -5.35 0.41 5.00
N ALA A 27 -5.61 1.69 5.28
CA ALA A 27 -6.97 2.23 5.29
C ALA A 27 -7.73 1.99 3.98
N LYS A 28 -7.05 2.14 2.84
CA LYS A 28 -7.60 1.89 1.50
C LYS A 28 -7.92 0.41 1.27
N ASN A 29 -7.01 -0.49 1.63
CA ASN A 29 -7.15 -1.93 1.34
C ASN A 29 -8.23 -2.60 2.20
N PHE A 30 -8.42 -2.16 3.45
CA PHE A 30 -9.36 -2.81 4.38
C PHE A 30 -10.82 -2.35 4.26
N LEU A 31 -11.08 -1.08 3.90
CA LEU A 31 -12.37 -0.47 4.23
C LEU A 31 -13.07 0.31 3.10
N LEU A 32 -12.44 0.51 1.95
CA LEU A 32 -13.01 1.37 0.91
C LEU A 32 -13.03 0.66 -0.45
N THR A 33 -14.19 0.67 -1.11
CA THR A 33 -14.34 0.25 -2.50
C THR A 33 -13.45 1.09 -3.42
N SER A 34 -13.12 0.56 -4.60
CA SER A 34 -12.12 1.12 -5.54
C SER A 34 -12.49 2.49 -6.16
N ASP A 35 -13.63 3.08 -5.80
CA ASP A 35 -14.17 4.29 -6.40
C ASP A 35 -13.32 5.53 -6.05
N GLN A 36 -12.58 6.06 -7.01
CA GLN A 36 -11.64 7.17 -6.78
C GLN A 36 -12.31 8.54 -6.65
N THR A 37 -13.12 8.74 -5.61
CA THR A 37 -13.73 10.04 -5.30
C THR A 37 -12.91 10.84 -4.26
N TYR A 38 -13.04 12.17 -4.27
CA TYR A 38 -12.44 13.03 -3.24
C TYR A 38 -12.96 12.70 -1.84
N GLU A 39 -14.25 12.36 -1.72
CA GLU A 39 -14.86 11.93 -0.46
C GLU A 39 -14.18 10.68 0.10
N ARG A 40 -13.92 9.67 -0.74
CA ARG A 40 -13.15 8.48 -0.34
C ARG A 40 -11.78 8.86 0.19
N LYS A 41 -11.08 9.80 -0.46
CA LYS A 41 -9.74 10.21 -0.01
C LYS A 41 -9.76 10.90 1.36
N ILE A 42 -10.82 11.65 1.68
CA ILE A 42 -11.00 12.23 3.01
C ILE A 42 -11.25 11.13 4.04
N LYS A 43 -12.10 10.14 3.72
CA LYS A 43 -12.33 8.97 4.59
C LYS A 43 -11.03 8.19 4.84
N GLU A 44 -10.20 7.97 3.82
CA GLU A 44 -8.86 7.36 3.98
C GLU A 44 -7.98 8.14 4.96
N MET A 45 -7.95 9.47 4.87
CA MET A 45 -7.13 10.29 5.77
C MET A 45 -7.61 10.22 7.22
N ILE A 46 -8.92 10.29 7.45
CA ILE A 46 -9.51 10.18 8.79
C ILE A 46 -9.24 8.80 9.38
N LEU A 47 -9.45 7.75 8.59
CA LEU A 47 -9.23 6.37 9.01
C LEU A 47 -7.75 6.10 9.28
N ALA A 48 -6.86 6.56 8.41
CA ALA A 48 -5.42 6.45 8.61
C ALA A 48 -5.00 7.14 9.92
N PHE A 49 -5.52 8.32 10.21
CA PHE A 49 -5.26 9.00 11.49
C PHE A 49 -5.73 8.18 12.69
N ARG A 50 -6.91 7.55 12.62
CA ARG A 50 -7.40 6.66 13.68
C ARG A 50 -6.53 5.41 13.85
N ILE A 51 -6.06 4.82 12.75
CA ILE A 51 -5.16 3.66 12.77
C ILE A 51 -3.83 4.03 13.45
N GLU A 52 -3.26 5.19 13.12
CA GLU A 52 -2.03 5.71 13.74
C GLU A 52 -2.17 5.95 15.25
N GLN A 53 -3.37 6.30 15.72
CA GLN A 53 -3.64 6.45 17.15
C GLN A 53 -3.83 5.11 17.87
N ALA A 54 -4.37 4.11 17.17
CA ALA A 54 -4.74 2.82 17.75
C ALA A 54 -3.59 1.79 17.72
N TYR A 55 -2.67 1.89 16.78
CA TYR A 55 -1.65 0.89 16.53
C TYR A 55 -0.25 1.49 16.41
N SER A 56 0.77 0.72 16.83
CA SER A 56 2.17 1.08 16.63
C SER A 56 2.55 1.01 15.14
N LYS A 57 3.63 1.71 14.76
CA LYS A 57 4.15 1.68 13.38
C LYS A 57 4.47 0.27 12.90
N ASP A 58 5.04 -0.56 13.77
CA ASP A 58 5.37 -1.95 13.46
C ASP A 58 4.12 -2.77 13.16
N ARG A 59 3.05 -2.58 13.95
CA ARG A 59 1.77 -3.25 13.71
C ARG A 59 1.10 -2.79 12.42
N ILE A 60 1.19 -1.50 12.09
CA ILE A 60 0.66 -0.95 10.84
C ILE A 60 1.42 -1.52 9.64
N LEU A 61 2.74 -1.63 9.75
CA LEU A 61 3.58 -2.24 8.71
C LEU A 61 3.25 -3.72 8.53
N GLU A 62 3.09 -4.46 9.62
CA GLU A 62 2.68 -5.87 9.58
C GLU A 62 1.33 -6.05 8.87
N LEU A 63 0.33 -5.24 9.22
CA LEU A 63 -0.99 -5.25 8.55
C LEU A 63 -0.84 -4.95 7.06
N TYR A 64 -0.02 -3.97 6.70
CA TYR A 64 0.24 -3.64 5.31
C TYR A 64 0.87 -4.80 4.54
N LEU A 65 1.94 -5.39 5.08
CA LEU A 65 2.69 -6.47 4.43
C LEU A 65 1.86 -7.76 4.28
N ASN A 66 0.85 -7.98 5.10
CA ASN A 66 -0.03 -9.15 4.98
C ASN A 66 -1.17 -8.96 3.96
N GLU A 67 -1.53 -7.72 3.62
CA GLU A 67 -2.75 -7.44 2.86
C GLU A 67 -2.49 -6.81 1.50
N ILE A 68 -1.27 -6.32 1.26
CA ILE A 68 -0.94 -5.73 -0.04
C ILE A 68 -1.07 -6.77 -1.17
N PHE A 69 -1.71 -6.36 -2.26
CA PHE A 69 -1.86 -7.18 -3.45
C PHE A 69 -0.65 -7.06 -4.36
N PHE A 70 -0.02 -8.19 -4.68
CA PHE A 70 1.17 -8.27 -5.54
C PHE A 70 0.88 -8.75 -6.97
N GLY A 71 -0.40 -8.86 -7.37
CA GLY A 71 -0.77 -9.46 -8.67
C GLY A 71 -0.96 -10.98 -8.59
N PHE A 72 -1.49 -11.59 -9.66
CA PHE A 72 -1.71 -13.05 -9.77
C PHE A 72 -2.50 -13.71 -8.62
N GLY A 73 -3.36 -12.95 -7.93
CA GLY A 73 -4.07 -13.47 -6.75
C GLY A 73 -3.20 -13.58 -5.49
N ALA A 74 -1.95 -13.13 -5.54
CA ALA A 74 -1.04 -13.12 -4.40
C ALA A 74 -1.35 -11.90 -3.50
N TYR A 75 -1.77 -12.20 -2.27
CA TYR A 75 -1.97 -11.22 -1.20
C TYR A 75 -0.93 -11.43 -0.11
N GLY A 76 -0.37 -10.32 0.34
CA GLY A 76 0.68 -10.28 1.33
C GLY A 76 2.03 -10.83 0.83
N VAL A 77 3.08 -10.50 1.57
CA VAL A 77 4.45 -10.89 1.23
C VAL A 77 4.64 -12.40 1.25
N ALA A 78 3.90 -13.13 2.08
CA ALA A 78 3.93 -14.59 2.12
C ALA A 78 3.31 -15.21 0.86
N GLY A 79 2.13 -14.74 0.44
CA GLY A 79 1.53 -15.20 -0.80
C GLY A 79 2.41 -14.87 -2.00
N ALA A 80 3.03 -13.68 -2.01
CA ALA A 80 3.93 -13.27 -3.07
C ALA A 80 5.23 -14.09 -3.12
N ALA A 81 5.87 -14.35 -1.99
CA ALA A 81 7.08 -15.19 -1.92
C ALA A 81 6.85 -16.57 -2.53
N LEU A 82 5.72 -17.19 -2.20
CA LEU A 82 5.33 -18.48 -2.76
C LEU A 82 5.00 -18.37 -4.25
N THR A 83 4.21 -17.36 -4.65
CA THR A 83 3.74 -17.23 -6.04
C THR A 83 4.87 -16.91 -7.03
N TYR A 84 5.82 -16.06 -6.64
CA TYR A 84 6.87 -15.58 -7.54
C TYR A 84 8.16 -16.41 -7.47
N PHE A 85 8.46 -17.03 -6.32
CA PHE A 85 9.76 -17.68 -6.07
C PHE A 85 9.66 -19.08 -5.47
N ASP A 86 8.46 -19.58 -5.17
CA ASP A 86 8.22 -20.86 -4.49
C ASP A 86 9.00 -20.98 -3.15
N LYS A 87 9.00 -19.91 -2.36
CA LYS A 87 9.77 -19.77 -1.12
C LYS A 87 8.93 -19.28 0.05
N SER A 88 9.36 -19.62 1.27
CA SER A 88 8.92 -18.90 2.46
C SER A 88 9.48 -17.47 2.48
N VAL A 89 8.78 -16.53 3.14
CA VAL A 89 9.20 -15.12 3.25
C VAL A 89 10.62 -14.99 3.82
N ASN A 90 10.97 -15.85 4.78
CA ASN A 90 12.27 -15.82 5.47
C ASN A 90 13.43 -16.35 4.60
N GLU A 91 13.12 -16.95 3.45
CA GLU A 91 14.10 -17.51 2.51
C GLU A 91 14.34 -16.57 1.32
N LEU A 92 13.65 -15.44 1.27
CA LEU A 92 13.85 -14.43 0.23
C LEU A 92 15.24 -13.80 0.36
N THR A 93 15.92 -13.71 -0.77
CA THR A 93 17.11 -12.87 -0.90
C THR A 93 16.73 -11.39 -0.92
N VAL A 94 17.70 -10.52 -0.64
CA VAL A 94 17.51 -9.06 -0.73
C VAL A 94 17.05 -8.63 -2.13
N ALA A 95 17.54 -9.29 -3.18
CA ALA A 95 17.14 -9.00 -4.56
C ALA A 95 15.68 -9.38 -4.83
N GLU A 96 15.22 -10.53 -4.34
CA GLU A 96 13.83 -10.98 -4.48
C GLU A 96 12.87 -10.09 -3.66
N ALA A 97 13.26 -9.72 -2.44
CA ALA A 97 12.50 -8.77 -1.63
C ALA A 97 12.40 -7.40 -2.29
N ALA A 98 13.49 -6.91 -2.90
CA ALA A 98 13.49 -5.66 -3.65
C ALA A 98 12.60 -5.72 -4.90
N TYR A 99 12.59 -6.86 -5.59
CA TYR A 99 11.68 -7.10 -6.71
C TYR A 99 10.22 -7.01 -6.25
N LEU A 100 9.83 -7.74 -5.19
CA LEU A 100 8.47 -7.66 -4.65
C LEU A 100 8.10 -6.23 -4.26
N ALA A 101 9.00 -5.50 -3.59
CA ALA A 101 8.77 -4.11 -3.20
C ALA A 101 8.60 -3.12 -4.38
N SER A 102 8.98 -3.52 -5.60
CA SER A 102 8.83 -2.71 -6.81
C SER A 102 7.52 -2.90 -7.56
N LEU A 103 6.73 -3.92 -7.19
CA LEU A 103 5.41 -4.23 -7.76
C LEU A 103 4.33 -3.25 -7.26
#